data_AF-A0A814J4V9-F1
#
_entry.id   AF-A0A814J4V9-F1
#
_cell.length_a   1.000
_cell.length_b   1.000
_cell.length_c   1.000
_cell.angle_alpha   90.00
_cell.angle_beta   90.00
_cell.angle_gamma   90.00
#
_symmetry.space_group_name_H-M   'P 1'
#
loop_
_entity.id
_entity.type
_entity.pdbx_description
1 polymer ?
#
loop_
_entity_poly.entity_id
_entity_poly.type
_entity_poly.pdbx_seq_one_letter_code
_entity_poly.pdbx_strand_id
1 'polypeptide(L)'
;MLNENSTRKLNWKIRKADYQPSDEILQKKKLGIAAALISNCHGTSQRLAFIKKLKRYIDVKVYGRCGESCPSNKNCREFIAENYYFLLSFENSLCLDYTTEKFFATLEYPIVPVVLGRTNYSYFIPSSGYIDTNQFSTMITNDYIDTLKPLKIPLITSFNIVNSSTKNFLKIDQENDSIFKLSSITNQFETRFYDYYPHLPIHIFTQNLSLIRNTSKLILLENGLYGDPNWRINALNQSSTEKMTELYCPFLSNHCDITTDYNRFSEADAIVFHLRDDFDQNRAKKNRHPKQRFVSALWESPPHTPNLQSYDQFFNWTMTYRFDSHIITPYYSENAYIHKSSPFYQLMLNENSTRKLNWKIRKVDYRPSDEILQKKKLGTVAALISNCHVPSQRLPFIQELKRYIDVKVYGRCGELCPSNKNCREFIAENYYFLLSFENSFCLDYTSEKFFATLEYPIVPVVFGQTNYSYFIPSSGYIDATQFSTMSSFARYLNETRCDKEKYLSYFSWKKDYVWGLGHFSTPFCDLCLRLHLDSKPNIIDNIHKWWFDGSCGKVHMPS
;
A
#
# COMPACT_ATOMS: atom_id res chain seq x y z
N MET A 1 -13.85 22.35 -5.41
CA MET A 1 -14.16 23.69 -4.88
C MET A 1 -15.48 24.12 -5.49
N LEU A 2 -16.51 24.36 -4.69
CA LEU A 2 -17.78 24.90 -5.17
C LEU A 2 -17.70 26.44 -5.13
N ASN A 3 -18.14 27.06 -6.23
CA ASN A 3 -18.14 28.51 -6.43
C ASN A 3 -19.10 29.17 -5.43
N GLU A 4 -18.63 30.16 -4.65
CA GLU A 4 -19.39 30.85 -3.59
C GLU A 4 -20.71 31.48 -4.09
N ASN A 5 -20.87 31.68 -5.40
CA ASN A 5 -22.12 32.17 -5.98
C ASN A 5 -23.25 31.12 -6.04
N SER A 6 -22.94 29.82 -5.90
CA SER A 6 -23.94 28.74 -5.94
C SER A 6 -24.61 28.45 -4.59
N THR A 7 -24.01 28.89 -3.49
CA THR A 7 -24.50 28.66 -2.11
C THR A 7 -25.61 29.61 -1.69
N ARG A 8 -25.93 30.65 -2.48
CA ARG A 8 -27.04 31.58 -2.17
C ARG A 8 -28.43 31.04 -2.56
N LYS A 9 -28.54 30.00 -3.41
CA LYS A 9 -29.83 29.43 -3.84
C LYS A 9 -30.34 28.29 -2.96
N LEU A 10 -29.51 27.77 -2.09
CA LEU A 10 -29.84 26.71 -1.13
C LEU A 10 -29.21 27.18 0.17
N ASN A 11 -29.98 27.39 1.24
CA ASN A 11 -29.52 27.93 2.55
C ASN A 11 -28.50 27.02 3.27
N TRP A 12 -27.37 26.70 2.64
CA TRP A 12 -26.27 25.93 3.22
C TRP A 12 -25.38 26.88 4.03
N LYS A 13 -25.25 26.59 5.32
CA LYS A 13 -24.19 27.18 6.15
C LYS A 13 -22.95 26.30 6.03
N ILE A 14 -21.94 26.75 5.28
CA ILE A 14 -20.62 26.11 5.28
C ILE A 14 -19.92 26.51 6.58
N ARG A 15 -19.64 25.53 7.45
CA ARG A 15 -18.73 25.72 8.59
C ARG A 15 -17.38 25.15 8.21
N LYS A 16 -16.34 25.96 8.29
CA LYS A 16 -14.96 25.51 8.11
C LYS A 16 -14.44 25.02 9.46
N ALA A 17 -14.00 23.77 9.53
CA ALA A 17 -13.29 23.26 10.69
C ALA A 17 -11.82 23.73 10.58
N ASP A 18 -11.50 24.89 11.15
CA ASP A 18 -10.16 25.48 11.11
C ASP A 18 -9.26 24.89 12.23
N TYR A 19 -9.05 23.57 12.22
CA TYR A 19 -8.11 22.91 13.14
C TYR A 19 -6.81 22.53 12.40
N GLN A 20 -5.69 23.10 12.83
CA GLN A 20 -4.36 22.67 12.39
C GLN A 20 -3.85 21.59 13.37
N PRO A 21 -3.32 20.46 12.89
CA PRO A 21 -2.63 19.49 13.75
C PRO A 21 -1.51 20.19 14.53
N SER A 22 -1.53 20.08 15.85
CA SER A 22 -0.49 20.66 16.71
C SER A 22 -0.23 19.77 17.94
N ASP A 23 1.00 19.82 18.45
CA ASP A 23 1.39 19.11 19.68
C ASP A 23 0.53 19.53 20.87
N GLU A 24 0.01 20.75 20.86
CA GLU A 24 -0.86 21.29 21.91
C GLU A 24 -2.17 20.51 22.04
N ILE A 25 -2.71 19.98 20.93
CA ILE A 25 -3.93 19.14 20.95
C ILE A 25 -3.62 17.78 21.56
N LEU A 26 -2.46 17.19 21.24
CA LEU A 26 -2.05 15.87 21.74
C LEU A 26 -1.69 15.92 23.22
N GLN A 27 -1.06 17.00 23.69
CA GLN A 27 -0.71 17.21 25.10
C GLN A 27 -1.94 17.38 26.01
N LYS A 28 -3.09 17.74 25.45
CA LYS A 28 -4.37 17.87 26.20
C LYS A 28 -5.05 16.51 26.44
N LYS A 29 -4.70 15.46 25.69
CA LYS A 29 -5.29 14.12 25.79
C LYS A 29 -4.81 13.34 27.02
N LYS A 30 -5.28 13.72 28.21
CA LYS A 30 -4.73 13.24 29.50
C LYS A 30 -5.53 12.14 30.18
N LEU A 31 -6.76 11.85 29.74
CA LEU A 31 -7.66 10.98 30.51
C LEU A 31 -7.69 9.53 30.06
N GLY A 32 -7.28 9.22 28.83
CA GLY A 32 -7.24 7.85 28.35
C GLY A 32 -7.06 7.73 26.85
N ILE A 33 -7.02 6.48 26.36
CA ILE A 33 -6.77 6.18 24.94
C ILE A 33 -8.03 6.43 24.13
N ALA A 34 -9.14 5.80 24.51
CA ALA A 34 -10.39 5.89 23.77
C ALA A 34 -11.58 6.16 24.69
N ALA A 35 -12.62 6.79 24.13
CA ALA A 35 -13.90 6.94 24.80
C ALA A 35 -15.07 6.56 23.87
N ALA A 36 -16.20 6.17 24.44
CA ALA A 36 -17.44 5.91 23.72
C ALA A 36 -18.56 6.75 24.32
N LEU A 37 -19.37 7.41 23.49
CA LEU A 37 -20.56 8.14 23.92
C LEU A 37 -21.82 7.36 23.53
N ILE A 38 -22.47 6.70 24.50
CA ILE A 38 -23.56 5.75 24.24
C ILE A 38 -24.83 6.17 25.00
N SER A 39 -25.87 6.51 24.23
CA SER A 39 -27.19 6.90 24.75
C SER A 39 -28.24 5.78 24.68
N ASN A 40 -28.01 4.74 23.88
CA ASN A 40 -28.90 3.58 23.75
C ASN A 40 -28.16 2.28 24.16
N CYS A 41 -28.61 1.63 25.23
CA CYS A 41 -27.91 0.45 25.76
C CYS A 41 -28.36 -0.86 25.10
N HIS A 42 -29.42 -0.82 24.29
CA HIS A 42 -30.08 -2.00 23.70
C HIS A 42 -29.93 -2.05 22.18
N GLY A 43 -28.76 -1.66 21.66
CA GLY A 43 -28.45 -1.78 20.23
C GLY A 43 -28.18 -3.24 19.81
N THR A 44 -28.54 -3.60 18.58
CA THR A 44 -28.30 -4.93 18.00
C THR A 44 -26.90 -5.08 17.41
N SER A 45 -26.08 -4.02 17.39
CA SER A 45 -24.73 -4.04 16.86
C SER A 45 -23.69 -4.79 17.70
N GLN A 46 -24.07 -5.32 18.87
CA GLN A 46 -23.15 -5.90 19.86
C GLN A 46 -22.05 -4.94 20.35
N ARG A 47 -22.17 -3.64 20.10
CA ARG A 47 -21.14 -2.63 20.43
C ARG A 47 -20.69 -2.64 21.88
N LEU A 48 -21.60 -2.88 22.83
CA LEU A 48 -21.24 -2.94 24.25
C LEU A 48 -20.42 -4.18 24.59
N ALA A 49 -20.69 -5.31 23.94
CA ALA A 49 -19.90 -6.52 24.07
C ALA A 49 -18.50 -6.32 23.46
N PHE A 50 -18.43 -5.67 22.30
CA PHE A 50 -17.17 -5.29 21.67
C PHE A 50 -16.33 -4.38 22.58
N ILE A 51 -16.93 -3.31 23.12
CA ILE A 51 -16.26 -2.39 24.04
C ILE A 51 -15.80 -3.11 25.31
N LYS A 52 -16.62 -4.01 25.87
CA LYS A 52 -16.25 -4.82 27.04
C LYS A 52 -15.02 -5.69 26.77
N LYS A 53 -14.89 -6.25 25.57
CA LYS A 53 -13.69 -6.98 25.15
C LYS A 53 -12.50 -6.03 24.95
N LEU A 54 -12.70 -4.90 24.27
CA LEU A 54 -11.65 -3.93 23.97
C LEU A 54 -11.02 -3.32 25.23
N LYS A 55 -11.83 -3.07 26.27
CA LYS A 55 -11.37 -2.60 27.61
C LYS A 55 -10.32 -3.50 28.27
N ARG A 56 -10.14 -4.74 27.80
CA ARG A 56 -9.11 -5.66 28.32
C ARG A 56 -7.71 -5.35 27.78
N TYR A 57 -7.60 -4.56 26.71
CA TYR A 57 -6.34 -4.28 26.01
C TYR A 57 -5.93 -2.82 26.07
N ILE A 58 -6.91 -1.92 25.97
CA ILE A 58 -6.68 -0.48 26.00
C ILE A 58 -7.65 0.16 26.97
N ASP A 59 -7.26 1.33 27.47
CA ASP A 59 -8.16 2.13 28.30
C ASP A 59 -9.29 2.72 27.45
N VAL A 60 -10.52 2.24 27.71
CA VAL A 60 -11.74 2.73 27.08
C VAL A 60 -12.72 3.18 28.15
N LYS A 61 -13.07 4.46 28.12
CA LYS A 61 -14.14 5.03 28.97
C LYS A 61 -15.46 5.09 28.23
N VAL A 62 -16.55 4.76 28.90
CA VAL A 62 -17.90 4.83 28.32
C VAL A 62 -18.65 5.94 29.03
N TYR A 63 -19.13 6.90 28.27
CA TYR A 63 -19.92 8.04 28.73
C TYR A 63 -21.34 7.99 28.17
N GLY A 64 -22.26 8.69 28.84
CA GLY A 64 -23.67 8.76 28.45
C GLY A 64 -24.53 7.79 29.25
N ARG A 65 -25.71 7.45 28.70
CA ARG A 65 -26.73 6.65 29.41
C ARG A 65 -26.25 5.26 29.83
N CYS A 66 -25.28 4.71 29.11
CA CYS A 66 -24.76 3.35 29.34
C CYS A 66 -23.39 3.34 30.05
N GLY A 67 -22.99 4.47 30.62
CA GLY A 67 -21.69 4.63 31.28
C GLY A 67 -21.69 5.80 32.26
N GLU A 68 -20.53 6.42 32.41
CA GLU A 68 -20.34 7.57 33.31
C GLU A 68 -21.04 8.83 32.75
N SER A 69 -21.51 9.70 33.64
CA SER A 69 -22.03 10.99 33.25
C SER A 69 -20.90 11.88 32.73
N CYS A 70 -21.17 12.63 31.66
CA CYS A 70 -20.24 13.64 31.18
C CYS A 70 -20.20 14.83 32.17
N PRO A 71 -19.09 15.58 32.25
CA PRO A 71 -19.03 16.79 33.05
C PRO A 71 -20.15 17.77 32.70
N SER A 72 -20.88 18.25 33.70
CA SER A 72 -22.08 19.08 33.54
C SER A 72 -21.81 20.47 32.95
N ASN A 73 -20.56 20.89 32.87
CA ASN A 73 -20.12 22.20 32.38
C ASN A 73 -19.60 22.20 30.94
N LYS A 74 -19.56 21.06 30.24
CA LYS A 74 -19.04 20.95 28.86
C LYS A 74 -19.92 20.06 27.99
N ASN A 75 -19.92 20.32 26.67
CA ASN A 75 -20.48 19.38 25.72
C ASN A 75 -19.70 18.06 25.79
N CYS A 76 -20.39 16.93 25.86
CA CYS A 76 -19.72 15.65 26.09
C CYS A 76 -18.76 15.26 24.95
N ARG A 77 -19.10 15.56 23.69
CA ARG A 77 -18.23 15.26 22.54
C ARG A 77 -16.98 16.13 22.56
N GLU A 78 -17.13 17.41 22.92
CA GLU A 78 -16.02 18.34 23.09
C GLU A 78 -15.10 17.90 24.23
N PHE A 79 -15.67 17.57 25.39
CA PHE A 79 -14.92 17.04 26.52
C PHE A 79 -14.14 15.77 26.14
N ILE A 80 -14.79 14.82 25.46
CA ILE A 80 -14.11 13.62 24.97
C ILE A 80 -13.00 13.99 23.98
N ALA A 81 -13.28 14.88 23.04
CA ALA A 81 -12.32 15.33 22.05
C ALA A 81 -11.16 16.14 22.63
N GLU A 82 -11.28 16.76 23.80
CA GLU A 82 -10.15 17.42 24.46
C GLU A 82 -9.25 16.41 25.20
N ASN A 83 -9.80 15.28 25.64
CA ASN A 83 -9.16 14.42 26.65
C ASN A 83 -8.77 13.02 26.17
N TYR A 84 -9.28 12.57 25.02
CA TYR A 84 -9.04 11.23 24.46
C TYR A 84 -8.53 11.29 23.01
N TYR A 85 -7.73 10.30 22.62
CA TYR A 85 -7.21 10.19 21.26
C TYR A 85 -8.26 9.67 20.27
N PHE A 86 -9.12 8.77 20.73
CA PHE A 86 -10.11 8.07 19.88
C PHE A 86 -11.53 8.17 20.44
N LEU A 87 -12.50 8.35 19.54
CA LEU A 87 -13.93 8.25 19.87
C LEU A 87 -14.54 7.05 19.14
N LEU A 88 -15.11 6.12 19.91
CA LEU A 88 -15.82 4.94 19.37
C LEU A 88 -17.21 5.37 18.86
N SER A 89 -17.31 5.59 17.55
CA SER A 89 -18.49 6.05 16.83
C SER A 89 -19.38 4.89 16.38
N PHE A 90 -19.66 3.94 17.29
CA PHE A 90 -20.34 2.68 16.97
C PHE A 90 -21.85 2.83 16.81
N GLU A 91 -22.39 2.31 15.71
CA GLU A 91 -23.81 2.41 15.40
C GLU A 91 -24.69 1.51 16.25
N ASN A 92 -25.99 1.80 16.27
CA ASN A 92 -26.96 0.99 17.03
C ASN A 92 -27.15 -0.41 16.43
N SER A 93 -26.97 -0.55 15.11
CA SER A 93 -27.18 -1.78 14.33
C SER A 93 -26.09 -1.90 13.26
N LEU A 94 -25.75 -3.12 12.82
CA LEU A 94 -24.76 -3.37 11.76
C LEU A 94 -25.43 -3.56 10.38
N CYS A 95 -26.19 -2.55 9.96
CA CYS A 95 -26.81 -2.56 8.63
C CYS A 95 -25.85 -2.02 7.57
N LEU A 96 -25.99 -2.51 6.33
CA LEU A 96 -25.26 -1.99 5.16
C LEU A 96 -25.54 -0.50 5.00
N ASP A 97 -24.50 0.30 4.82
CA ASP A 97 -24.55 1.76 4.63
C ASP A 97 -25.22 2.58 5.74
N TYR A 98 -25.46 1.97 6.91
CA TYR A 98 -26.04 2.66 8.05
C TYR A 98 -24.99 3.47 8.81
N THR A 99 -24.79 4.72 8.40
CA THR A 99 -23.95 5.70 9.08
C THR A 99 -24.77 6.91 9.49
N THR A 100 -24.60 7.34 10.75
CA THR A 100 -25.44 8.38 11.37
C THR A 100 -24.59 9.51 11.96
N GLU A 101 -25.22 10.40 12.73
CA GLU A 101 -24.58 11.50 13.45
C GLU A 101 -23.41 11.06 14.34
N LYS A 102 -23.33 9.79 14.76
CA LYS A 102 -22.23 9.28 15.60
C LYS A 102 -20.89 9.40 14.87
N PHE A 103 -20.87 9.14 13.58
CA PHE A 103 -19.70 9.33 12.75
C PHE A 103 -19.50 10.80 12.43
N PHE A 104 -20.49 11.45 11.81
CA PHE A 104 -20.34 12.82 11.30
C PHE A 104 -20.06 13.86 12.40
N ALA A 105 -20.71 13.76 13.56
CA ALA A 105 -20.47 14.69 14.66
C ALA A 105 -19.10 14.50 15.30
N THR A 106 -18.43 13.36 15.08
CA THR A 106 -17.05 13.17 15.54
C THR A 106 -16.08 14.02 14.72
N LEU A 107 -16.39 14.21 13.43
CA LEU A 107 -15.56 14.96 12.48
C LEU A 107 -15.57 16.48 12.73
N GLU A 108 -16.47 16.97 13.58
CA GLU A 108 -16.50 18.36 14.01
C GLU A 108 -15.39 18.69 15.02
N TYR A 109 -14.71 17.68 15.56
CA TYR A 109 -13.73 17.81 16.63
C TYR A 109 -12.37 17.20 16.26
N PRO A 110 -11.26 17.63 16.89
CA PRO A 110 -9.92 17.08 16.65
C PRO A 110 -9.71 15.74 17.38
N ILE A 111 -10.45 14.71 16.97
CA ILE A 111 -10.42 13.35 17.51
C ILE A 111 -10.65 12.34 16.38
N VAL A 112 -10.02 11.17 16.47
CA VAL A 112 -10.14 10.15 15.43
C VAL A 112 -11.35 9.24 15.71
N PRO A 113 -12.32 9.12 14.79
CA PRO A 113 -13.43 8.18 14.91
C PRO A 113 -12.97 6.74 14.70
N VAL A 114 -13.42 5.84 15.57
CA VAL A 114 -13.32 4.39 15.41
C VAL A 114 -14.71 3.86 15.12
N VAL A 115 -14.89 3.21 13.97
CA VAL A 115 -16.20 2.81 13.45
C VAL A 115 -16.38 1.30 13.49
N LEU A 116 -17.64 0.90 13.73
CA LEU A 116 -18.11 -0.47 13.73
C LEU A 116 -19.46 -0.45 13.00
N GLY A 117 -19.48 -0.90 11.76
CA GLY A 117 -20.62 -0.78 10.86
C GLY A 117 -20.35 -1.42 9.51
N ARG A 118 -21.34 -1.58 8.64
CA ARG A 118 -21.16 -2.15 7.29
C ARG A 118 -21.20 -1.06 6.22
N THR A 119 -20.69 0.14 6.53
CA THR A 119 -20.66 1.27 5.60
C THR A 119 -19.26 1.44 5.03
N ASN A 120 -19.16 1.80 3.75
CA ASN A 120 -17.90 2.27 3.21
C ASN A 120 -17.67 3.76 3.57
N TYR A 121 -17.01 4.01 4.70
CA TYR A 121 -16.78 5.37 5.20
C TYR A 121 -15.84 6.20 4.32
N SER A 122 -15.14 5.58 3.34
CA SER A 122 -14.32 6.30 2.37
C SER A 122 -15.12 7.22 1.45
N TYR A 123 -16.45 7.06 1.39
CA TYR A 123 -17.34 7.99 0.68
C TYR A 123 -17.41 9.36 1.36
N PHE A 124 -17.12 9.45 2.66
CA PHE A 124 -17.30 10.69 3.45
C PHE A 124 -15.98 11.39 3.75
N ILE A 125 -14.95 10.64 4.13
CA ILE A 125 -13.61 11.15 4.45
C ILE A 125 -12.54 10.15 3.99
N PRO A 126 -11.27 10.58 3.85
CA PRO A 126 -10.15 9.68 3.56
C PRO A 126 -10.07 8.54 4.59
N SER A 127 -9.67 7.34 4.16
CA SER A 127 -9.47 6.17 5.04
C SER A 127 -8.50 6.41 6.21
N SER A 128 -7.56 7.35 6.11
CA SER A 128 -6.69 7.75 7.22
C SER A 128 -7.40 8.61 8.29
N GLY A 129 -8.63 9.05 8.02
CA GLY A 129 -9.43 9.90 8.90
C GLY A 129 -10.30 9.13 9.88
N TYR A 130 -10.28 7.80 9.85
CA TYR A 130 -11.03 6.92 10.75
C TYR A 130 -10.34 5.57 10.90
N ILE A 131 -10.72 4.81 11.93
CA ILE A 131 -10.30 3.41 12.11
C ILE A 131 -11.52 2.52 11.91
N ASP A 132 -11.52 1.66 10.89
CA ASP A 132 -12.59 0.69 10.67
C ASP A 132 -12.26 -0.63 11.36
N THR A 133 -13.09 -1.01 12.32
CA THR A 133 -12.93 -2.27 13.04
C THR A 133 -13.07 -3.51 12.13
N ASN A 134 -13.73 -3.41 10.98
CA ASN A 134 -13.83 -4.51 10.01
C ASN A 134 -12.50 -4.84 9.33
N GLN A 135 -11.56 -3.90 9.27
CA GLN A 135 -10.22 -4.13 8.70
C GLN A 135 -9.42 -5.13 9.54
N PHE A 136 -9.85 -5.39 10.78
CA PHE A 136 -9.23 -6.32 11.71
C PHE A 136 -10.06 -7.61 11.86
N SER A 137 -10.60 -8.10 10.73
CA SER A 137 -11.68 -9.11 10.61
C SER A 137 -11.50 -10.45 11.34
N THR A 138 -10.37 -10.71 11.99
CA THR A 138 -10.18 -11.87 12.88
C THR A 138 -10.75 -11.67 14.29
N MET A 139 -11.16 -10.46 14.69
CA MET A 139 -11.67 -10.14 16.04
C MET A 139 -13.02 -10.79 16.44
N ILE A 140 -13.71 -11.49 15.52
CA ILE A 140 -15.03 -12.10 15.79
C ILE A 140 -14.92 -13.59 16.18
N THR A 141 -13.75 -14.22 16.10
CA THR A 141 -13.56 -15.61 16.59
C THR A 141 -12.65 -15.66 17.82
N ASN A 142 -12.98 -16.56 18.75
CA ASN A 142 -12.53 -16.52 20.15
C ASN A 142 -11.06 -16.89 20.43
N ASP A 143 -10.23 -17.19 19.42
CA ASP A 143 -8.95 -17.90 19.66
C ASP A 143 -7.66 -17.07 19.46
N TYR A 144 -7.71 -15.77 19.11
CA TYR A 144 -6.47 -15.00 18.81
C TYR A 144 -6.05 -13.97 19.85
N ILE A 145 -6.72 -13.94 21.01
CA ILE A 145 -6.40 -13.00 22.09
C ILE A 145 -5.17 -13.44 22.91
N ASP A 146 -4.85 -14.73 22.93
CA ASP A 146 -3.68 -15.25 23.65
C ASP A 146 -2.35 -14.92 22.95
N THR A 147 -2.39 -14.53 21.68
CA THR A 147 -1.22 -14.10 20.88
C THR A 147 -0.82 -12.64 21.09
N LEU A 148 -1.59 -11.86 21.86
CA LEU A 148 -1.24 -10.48 22.25
C LEU A 148 -0.22 -10.40 23.41
N LYS A 149 0.26 -11.54 23.93
CA LYS A 149 1.18 -11.58 25.08
C LYS A 149 2.66 -11.28 24.79
N PRO A 150 3.10 -11.02 23.54
CA PRO A 150 4.33 -10.25 23.36
C PRO A 150 4.29 -9.24 22.21
N LEU A 151 3.12 -8.68 21.84
CA LEU A 151 3.13 -7.47 21.02
C LEU A 151 3.49 -6.29 21.93
N LYS A 152 4.81 -6.07 22.07
CA LYS A 152 5.36 -4.74 22.27
C LYS A 152 4.87 -3.90 21.08
N ILE A 153 3.68 -3.34 21.21
CA ILE A 153 3.34 -2.11 20.51
C ILE A 153 4.51 -1.17 20.83
N PRO A 154 5.23 -0.63 19.83
CA PRO A 154 6.13 0.46 20.09
C PRO A 154 5.25 1.58 20.64
N LEU A 155 5.21 1.69 21.96
CA LEU A 155 4.97 2.96 22.62
C LEU A 155 5.94 3.91 21.92
N ILE A 156 5.39 4.83 21.12
CA ILE A 156 6.15 5.94 20.55
C ILE A 156 6.56 6.79 21.77
N THR A 157 7.65 6.39 22.44
CA THR A 157 8.18 7.06 23.64
C THR A 157 9.38 7.94 23.32
N SER A 158 9.65 8.23 22.05
CA SER A 158 10.67 9.21 21.69
C SER A 158 10.30 9.95 20.41
N PHE A 159 9.57 11.05 20.58
CA PHE A 159 9.78 12.22 19.73
C PHE A 159 11.18 12.75 20.04
N ASN A 160 12.19 12.34 19.28
CA ASN A 160 13.42 13.13 19.21
C ASN A 160 13.17 14.24 18.19
N ILE A 161 12.57 15.34 18.68
CA ILE A 161 12.48 16.58 17.92
C ILE A 161 13.85 17.25 17.98
N VAL A 162 14.48 17.35 16.81
CA VAL A 162 15.60 18.25 16.57
C VAL A 162 15.09 19.68 16.82
N ASN A 163 15.61 20.32 17.87
CA ASN A 163 15.38 21.73 18.16
C ASN A 163 15.79 22.59 16.95
N SER A 164 14.84 23.31 16.34
CA SER A 164 15.17 24.46 15.50
C SER A 164 14.59 25.74 16.13
N SER A 165 15.24 26.18 17.19
CA SER A 165 15.19 27.57 17.61
C SER A 165 16.12 28.40 16.72
N THR A 166 15.58 29.12 15.75
CA THR A 166 16.05 30.46 15.36
C THR A 166 15.07 31.12 14.41
N LYS A 167 14.36 32.13 14.94
CA LYS A 167 13.94 33.30 14.17
C LYS A 167 15.18 33.97 13.61
N ASN A 168 15.19 34.33 12.32
CA ASN A 168 15.69 35.62 11.85
C ASN A 168 15.34 35.84 10.37
N PHE A 169 14.80 37.02 10.11
CA PHE A 169 14.68 37.64 8.79
C PHE A 169 16.07 37.84 8.19
N LEU A 170 16.25 37.55 6.91
CA LEU A 170 17.23 38.22 6.04
C LEU A 170 16.72 38.18 4.58
N LYS A 171 16.43 39.36 4.04
CA LYS A 171 16.58 39.67 2.60
C LYS A 171 18.07 39.52 2.26
N ILE A 172 18.40 39.01 1.06
CA ILE A 172 19.40 39.57 0.12
C ILE A 172 19.63 38.60 -1.06
N ASP A 173 19.50 39.20 -2.24
CA ASP A 173 20.17 39.08 -3.54
C ASP A 173 20.24 37.78 -4.37
N GLN A 174 20.00 38.05 -5.66
CA GLN A 174 20.29 37.25 -6.83
C GLN A 174 21.80 37.06 -6.97
N GLU A 175 22.27 35.81 -7.10
CA GLU A 175 23.13 35.35 -8.20
C GLU A 175 23.54 33.87 -8.00
N ASN A 176 23.24 33.06 -9.02
CA ASN A 176 23.82 31.78 -9.46
C ASN A 176 23.89 30.53 -8.55
N ASP A 177 23.56 29.42 -9.22
CA ASP A 177 23.79 27.99 -8.95
C ASP A 177 22.83 27.18 -8.03
N SER A 178 21.72 26.76 -8.66
CA SER A 178 21.36 25.34 -8.90
C SER A 178 21.38 24.33 -7.74
N ILE A 179 20.82 24.68 -6.58
CA ILE A 179 20.37 23.69 -5.58
C ILE A 179 18.89 23.92 -5.26
N PHE A 180 18.02 23.05 -5.79
CA PHE A 180 16.59 23.05 -5.51
C PHE A 180 16.34 22.77 -4.02
N LYS A 181 15.80 23.76 -3.28
CA LYS A 181 15.31 23.58 -1.90
C LYS A 181 13.96 22.86 -1.91
N LEU A 182 13.99 21.51 -1.82
CA LEU A 182 12.81 20.65 -1.58
C LEU A 182 12.24 20.75 -0.15
N SER A 183 12.93 21.44 0.77
CA SER A 183 12.66 21.37 2.22
C SER A 183 11.38 22.06 2.70
N SER A 184 10.68 22.81 1.85
CA SER A 184 9.45 23.53 2.24
C SER A 184 8.16 22.73 2.06
N ILE A 185 8.22 21.56 1.41
CA ILE A 185 7.03 20.75 1.05
C ILE A 185 6.84 19.54 1.98
N THR A 186 7.88 19.12 2.72
CA THR A 186 7.94 17.81 3.40
C THR A 186 7.16 17.74 4.73
N ASN A 187 7.20 18.77 5.57
CA ASN A 187 6.78 18.63 6.98
C ASN A 187 5.27 18.49 7.25
N GLN A 188 4.37 18.81 6.30
CA GLN A 188 2.92 18.78 6.55
C GLN A 188 2.19 17.59 5.88
N PHE A 189 2.89 16.85 5.02
CA PHE A 189 2.30 15.82 4.14
C PHE A 189 2.91 14.43 4.33
N GLU A 190 3.97 14.30 5.15
CA GLU A 190 4.66 13.04 5.42
C GLU A 190 3.73 11.95 5.98
N THR A 191 2.78 12.23 6.85
CA THR A 191 1.95 11.15 7.43
C THR A 191 0.90 10.61 6.45
N ARG A 192 0.16 11.48 5.75
CA ARG A 192 -0.94 11.05 4.85
C ARG A 192 -0.48 10.32 3.58
N PHE A 193 0.74 10.54 3.11
CA PHE A 193 1.14 10.06 1.78
C PHE A 193 1.74 8.65 1.80
N TYR A 194 2.42 8.28 2.90
CA TYR A 194 2.90 6.92 3.17
C TYR A 194 1.75 5.93 3.45
N ASP A 195 0.64 6.41 4.02
CA ASP A 195 -0.55 5.59 4.31
C ASP A 195 -1.22 5.04 3.03
N TYR A 196 -1.06 5.72 1.89
CA TYR A 196 -1.68 5.32 0.62
C TYR A 196 -0.74 4.61 -0.34
N TYR A 197 0.57 4.85 -0.29
CA TYR A 197 1.53 4.27 -1.23
C TYR A 197 2.88 3.98 -0.56
N PRO A 198 2.97 2.97 0.33
CA PRO A 198 4.22 2.62 1.01
C PRO A 198 5.35 2.20 0.06
N HIS A 199 5.06 2.05 -1.23
CA HIS A 199 5.88 1.42 -2.26
C HIS A 199 6.18 2.32 -3.48
N LEU A 200 5.68 3.55 -3.52
CA LEU A 200 6.17 4.54 -4.48
C LEU A 200 7.54 5.05 -3.99
N PRO A 201 8.43 5.57 -4.86
CA PRO A 201 9.72 6.18 -4.50
C PRO A 201 9.63 7.40 -3.55
N ILE A 202 8.56 7.54 -2.77
CA ILE A 202 8.28 8.59 -1.81
C ILE A 202 9.31 8.60 -0.68
N HIS A 203 9.86 7.45 -0.31
CA HIS A 203 11.05 7.39 0.55
C HIS A 203 12.19 8.27 0.03
N ILE A 204 12.29 8.52 -1.27
CA ILE A 204 13.29 9.42 -1.85
C ILE A 204 12.88 10.89 -1.74
N PHE A 205 11.60 11.19 -1.89
CA PHE A 205 11.10 12.58 -1.97
C PHE A 205 10.76 13.22 -0.63
N THR A 206 10.66 12.44 0.45
CA THR A 206 10.48 12.99 1.80
C THR A 206 11.78 13.03 2.59
N GLN A 207 12.87 12.48 2.07
CA GLN A 207 14.16 12.52 2.75
C GLN A 207 14.87 13.84 2.47
N ASN A 208 15.55 14.35 3.48
CA ASN A 208 16.39 15.52 3.31
C ASN A 208 17.61 15.14 2.46
N LEU A 209 17.52 15.36 1.14
CA LEU A 209 18.57 15.02 0.18
C LEU A 209 19.90 15.72 0.45
N SER A 210 19.93 16.80 1.26
CA SER A 210 21.19 17.41 1.71
C SER A 210 22.02 16.50 2.63
N LEU A 211 21.43 15.42 3.14
CA LEU A 211 22.13 14.39 3.92
C LEU A 211 22.88 13.37 3.02
N ILE A 212 22.62 13.37 1.71
CA ILE A 212 23.35 12.53 0.76
C ILE A 212 24.80 13.00 0.72
N ARG A 213 25.72 12.07 0.99
CA ARG A 213 27.13 12.39 0.99
C ARG A 213 27.63 12.55 -0.44
N ASN A 214 28.62 13.40 -0.62
CA ASN A 214 29.28 13.59 -1.92
C ASN A 214 30.19 12.41 -2.32
N THR A 215 30.14 11.30 -1.57
CA THR A 215 30.89 10.06 -1.84
C THR A 215 30.00 9.09 -2.59
N SER A 216 30.47 8.50 -3.69
CA SER A 216 29.70 7.45 -4.38
C SER A 216 29.60 6.16 -3.54
N LYS A 217 28.46 5.47 -3.63
CA LYS A 217 28.22 4.16 -3.02
C LYS A 217 28.28 3.06 -4.07
N LEU A 218 28.94 1.95 -3.77
CA LEU A 218 29.04 0.84 -4.71
C LEU A 218 28.07 -0.30 -4.33
N ILE A 219 27.28 -0.74 -5.30
CA ILE A 219 26.37 -1.89 -5.19
C ILE A 219 26.90 -3.01 -6.08
N LEU A 220 27.26 -4.15 -5.48
CA LEU A 220 27.64 -5.37 -6.20
C LEU A 220 26.45 -6.33 -6.29
N LEU A 221 26.22 -6.90 -7.47
CA LEU A 221 25.28 -7.99 -7.68
C LEU A 221 26.04 -9.33 -7.64
N GLU A 222 25.81 -10.13 -6.60
CA GLU A 222 26.65 -11.31 -6.28
C GLU A 222 26.36 -12.55 -7.14
N ASN A 223 25.18 -12.63 -7.71
CA ASN A 223 24.75 -13.74 -8.56
C ASN A 223 23.80 -13.21 -9.62
N GLY A 224 23.28 -14.07 -10.49
CA GLY A 224 22.31 -13.64 -11.52
C GLY A 224 20.88 -13.48 -10.98
N LEU A 225 20.02 -12.89 -11.81
CA LEU A 225 18.57 -12.81 -11.59
C LEU A 225 17.86 -13.80 -12.51
N TYR A 226 17.46 -14.96 -11.99
CA TYR A 226 16.92 -16.08 -12.77
C TYR A 226 17.86 -16.51 -13.91
N GLY A 227 19.15 -16.67 -13.58
CA GLY A 227 20.20 -17.01 -14.53
C GLY A 227 20.71 -15.86 -15.40
N ASP A 228 20.11 -14.67 -15.35
CA ASP A 228 20.64 -13.49 -16.05
C ASP A 228 21.75 -12.83 -15.22
N PRO A 229 23.03 -12.90 -15.66
CA PRO A 229 24.15 -12.33 -14.92
C PRO A 229 24.09 -10.81 -14.83
N ASN A 230 23.35 -10.16 -15.72
CA ASN A 230 23.28 -8.70 -15.82
C ASN A 230 22.04 -8.12 -15.14
N TRP A 231 21.20 -8.95 -14.49
CA TRP A 231 19.99 -8.49 -13.82
C TRP A 231 19.05 -7.68 -14.73
N ARG A 232 19.06 -7.95 -16.04
CA ARG A 232 18.33 -7.20 -17.07
C ARG A 232 18.73 -5.72 -17.17
N ILE A 233 19.92 -5.35 -16.69
CA ILE A 233 20.49 -4.01 -16.79
C ILE A 233 21.44 -3.99 -17.99
N ASN A 234 21.07 -3.27 -19.05
CA ASN A 234 21.83 -3.27 -20.30
C ASN A 234 23.08 -2.37 -20.23
N ALA A 235 23.03 -1.31 -19.42
CA ALA A 235 24.07 -0.31 -19.29
C ALA A 235 25.17 -0.69 -18.26
N LEU A 236 25.26 -1.94 -17.81
CA LEU A 236 26.26 -2.34 -16.78
C LEU A 236 27.71 -2.01 -17.16
N ASN A 237 28.03 -2.01 -18.46
CA ASN A 237 29.36 -1.67 -18.98
C ASN A 237 29.54 -0.18 -19.30
N GLN A 238 28.55 0.65 -19.01
CA GLN A 238 28.55 2.08 -19.29
C GLN A 238 28.93 2.90 -18.05
N SER A 239 28.86 4.23 -18.12
CA SER A 239 29.12 5.10 -16.97
C SER A 239 28.08 4.89 -15.85
N SER A 240 28.45 5.19 -14.60
CA SER A 240 27.52 5.14 -13.47
C SER A 240 26.27 5.99 -13.70
N THR A 241 26.43 7.12 -14.40
CA THR A 241 25.31 7.97 -14.80
C THR A 241 24.35 7.27 -15.74
N GLU A 242 24.85 6.57 -16.75
CA GLU A 242 24.01 5.82 -17.68
C GLU A 242 23.31 4.64 -17.00
N LYS A 243 24.02 3.91 -16.13
CA LYS A 243 23.45 2.83 -15.31
C LYS A 243 22.28 3.35 -14.47
N MET A 244 22.52 4.40 -13.67
CA MET A 244 21.50 4.95 -12.78
C MET A 244 20.36 5.61 -13.56
N THR A 245 20.60 6.10 -14.78
CA THR A 245 19.56 6.63 -15.66
C THR A 245 18.67 5.51 -16.21
N GLU A 246 19.22 4.39 -16.69
CA GLU A 246 18.43 3.21 -17.08
C GLU A 246 17.59 2.68 -15.92
N LEU A 247 18.12 2.77 -14.70
CA LEU A 247 17.46 2.39 -13.46
C LEU A 247 16.45 3.42 -12.94
N TYR A 248 16.13 4.45 -13.74
CA TYR A 248 15.21 5.54 -13.43
C TYR A 248 15.56 6.27 -12.13
N CYS A 249 16.84 6.39 -11.83
CA CYS A 249 17.41 7.06 -10.67
C CYS A 249 18.45 8.17 -11.02
N PRO A 250 18.18 9.03 -12.01
CA PRO A 250 19.15 10.02 -12.50
C PRO A 250 19.56 11.07 -11.46
N PHE A 251 18.77 11.32 -10.41
CA PHE A 251 19.13 12.26 -9.35
C PHE A 251 20.29 11.74 -8.47
N LEU A 252 20.51 10.42 -8.45
CA LEU A 252 21.61 9.77 -7.72
C LEU A 252 22.71 9.26 -8.66
N SER A 253 22.74 9.75 -9.90
CA SER A 253 23.64 9.27 -10.96
C SER A 253 25.12 9.39 -10.60
N ASN A 254 25.48 10.37 -9.78
CA ASN A 254 26.85 10.61 -9.30
C ASN A 254 27.07 10.11 -7.86
N HIS A 255 26.06 9.49 -7.25
CA HIS A 255 26.06 9.09 -5.84
C HIS A 255 26.05 7.57 -5.64
N CYS A 256 25.78 6.79 -6.69
CA CYS A 256 25.90 5.34 -6.68
C CYS A 256 26.40 4.76 -8.01
N ASP A 257 27.08 3.63 -7.90
CA ASP A 257 27.49 2.78 -9.03
C ASP A 257 27.03 1.34 -8.79
N ILE A 258 26.74 0.63 -9.88
CA ILE A 258 26.34 -0.79 -9.85
C ILE A 258 27.32 -1.60 -10.68
N THR A 259 27.69 -2.77 -10.18
CA THR A 259 28.64 -3.66 -10.84
C THR A 259 28.30 -5.14 -10.62
N THR A 260 28.78 -5.97 -11.54
CA THR A 260 28.81 -7.43 -11.45
C THR A 260 30.27 -7.95 -11.34
N ASP A 261 31.25 -7.03 -11.22
CA ASP A 261 32.66 -7.36 -11.09
C ASP A 261 33.01 -7.78 -9.65
N TYR A 262 33.18 -9.09 -9.47
CA TYR A 262 33.52 -9.69 -8.18
C TYR A 262 34.85 -9.21 -7.59
N ASN A 263 35.78 -8.68 -8.41
CA ASN A 263 37.04 -8.15 -7.87
C ASN A 263 36.81 -6.95 -6.96
N ARG A 264 35.65 -6.28 -7.10
CA ARG A 264 35.24 -5.13 -6.29
C ARG A 264 34.43 -5.52 -5.05
N PHE A 265 34.36 -6.81 -4.71
CA PHE A 265 33.61 -7.29 -3.54
C PHE A 265 33.98 -6.55 -2.26
N SER A 266 35.27 -6.33 -1.98
CA SER A 266 35.71 -5.65 -0.76
C SER A 266 35.41 -4.14 -0.73
N GLU A 267 35.22 -3.53 -1.91
CA GLU A 267 34.90 -2.11 -2.06
C GLU A 267 33.40 -1.83 -1.90
N ALA A 268 32.55 -2.82 -2.18
CA ALA A 268 31.11 -2.65 -2.24
C ALA A 268 30.51 -2.21 -0.89
N ASP A 269 29.65 -1.19 -0.89
CA ASP A 269 28.86 -0.80 0.27
C ASP A 269 27.66 -1.73 0.48
N ALA A 270 27.07 -2.24 -0.60
CA ALA A 270 26.04 -3.27 -0.59
C ALA A 270 26.37 -4.41 -1.54
N ILE A 271 25.99 -5.62 -1.13
CA ILE A 271 26.09 -6.83 -1.93
C ILE A 271 24.69 -7.44 -1.99
N VAL A 272 24.15 -7.56 -3.19
CA VAL A 272 22.77 -8.00 -3.44
C VAL A 272 22.79 -9.45 -3.90
N PHE A 273 22.04 -10.29 -3.20
CA PHE A 273 21.93 -11.72 -3.42
C PHE A 273 20.52 -12.05 -3.87
N HIS A 274 20.33 -12.49 -5.11
CA HIS A 274 19.05 -13.03 -5.52
C HIS A 274 18.88 -14.43 -4.95
N LEU A 275 17.92 -14.60 -4.03
CA LEU A 275 17.83 -15.83 -3.24
C LEU A 275 17.36 -17.06 -4.02
N ARG A 276 16.88 -16.92 -5.27
CA ARG A 276 16.49 -18.05 -6.11
C ARG A 276 17.62 -18.57 -7.01
N ASP A 277 18.74 -17.88 -7.06
CA ASP A 277 19.95 -18.29 -7.77
C ASP A 277 21.02 -18.69 -6.76
N ASP A 278 21.81 -19.71 -7.09
CA ASP A 278 22.85 -20.20 -6.22
C ASP A 278 24.00 -19.19 -6.09
N PHE A 279 24.65 -19.17 -4.93
CA PHE A 279 25.86 -18.40 -4.68
C PHE A 279 26.73 -19.08 -3.60
N ASP A 280 28.05 -18.83 -3.64
CA ASP A 280 28.98 -19.37 -2.65
C ASP A 280 28.90 -18.58 -1.34
N GLN A 281 28.08 -19.08 -0.41
CA GLN A 281 27.90 -18.50 0.91
C GLN A 281 29.21 -18.47 1.72
N ASN A 282 30.08 -19.47 1.61
CA ASN A 282 31.31 -19.56 2.40
C ASN A 282 32.31 -18.49 1.96
N ARG A 283 32.48 -18.30 0.65
CA ARG A 283 33.25 -17.20 0.08
C ARG A 283 32.69 -15.86 0.55
N ALA A 284 31.38 -15.64 0.43
CA ALA A 284 30.77 -14.37 0.82
C ALA A 284 30.98 -14.08 2.32
N LYS A 285 30.80 -15.09 3.20
CA LYS A 285 31.09 -14.96 4.65
C LYS A 285 32.55 -14.62 4.91
N LYS A 286 33.48 -15.32 4.27
CA LYS A 286 34.93 -15.15 4.48
C LYS A 286 35.41 -13.75 4.09
N ASN A 287 34.86 -13.17 3.03
CA ASN A 287 35.28 -11.88 2.49
C ASN A 287 34.42 -10.70 2.99
N ARG A 288 33.40 -10.95 3.82
CA ARG A 288 32.49 -9.92 4.32
C ARG A 288 33.22 -8.88 5.15
N HIS A 289 33.07 -7.61 4.79
CA HIS A 289 33.57 -6.49 5.57
C HIS A 289 32.47 -5.91 6.49
N PRO A 290 32.77 -5.48 7.74
CA PRO A 290 31.75 -5.06 8.71
C PRO A 290 30.87 -3.87 8.30
N LYS A 291 31.34 -3.05 7.34
CA LYS A 291 30.59 -1.89 6.83
C LYS A 291 29.58 -2.25 5.73
N GLN A 292 29.70 -3.43 5.12
CA GLN A 292 28.87 -3.83 3.99
C GLN A 292 27.45 -4.16 4.42
N ARG A 293 26.50 -4.01 3.49
CA ARG A 293 25.13 -4.49 3.63
C ARG A 293 24.94 -5.71 2.74
N PHE A 294 24.74 -6.88 3.33
CA PHE A 294 24.31 -8.05 2.58
C PHE A 294 22.79 -7.97 2.42
N VAL A 295 22.32 -7.86 1.19
CA VAL A 295 20.92 -7.61 0.87
C VAL A 295 20.30 -8.87 0.26
N SER A 296 19.34 -9.47 0.95
CA SER A 296 18.55 -10.59 0.43
C SER A 296 17.47 -10.07 -0.50
N ALA A 297 17.56 -10.40 -1.79
CA ALA A 297 16.66 -9.91 -2.81
C ALA A 297 15.77 -11.04 -3.32
N LEU A 298 14.45 -10.81 -3.30
CA LEU A 298 13.47 -11.85 -3.60
C LEU A 298 12.13 -11.29 -4.06
N TRP A 299 11.67 -11.73 -5.22
CA TRP A 299 10.39 -11.34 -5.77
C TRP A 299 9.35 -12.44 -5.57
N GLU A 300 9.72 -13.72 -5.70
CA GLU A 300 8.77 -14.82 -5.55
C GLU A 300 8.19 -14.92 -4.14
N SER A 301 6.98 -15.48 -4.03
CA SER A 301 6.32 -15.76 -2.74
C SER A 301 6.99 -16.90 -1.96
N PRO A 302 6.84 -16.98 -0.62
CA PRO A 302 7.48 -18.00 0.21
C PRO A 302 7.36 -19.44 -0.31
N PRO A 303 6.19 -19.92 -0.75
CA PRO A 303 6.07 -21.30 -1.25
C PRO A 303 6.88 -21.59 -2.54
N HIS A 304 7.33 -20.55 -3.23
CA HIS A 304 8.12 -20.64 -4.46
C HIS A 304 9.58 -20.23 -4.24
N THR A 305 10.06 -20.27 -3.01
CA THR A 305 11.41 -19.84 -2.61
C THR A 305 12.18 -20.99 -1.94
N PRO A 306 13.53 -21.02 -2.06
CA PRO A 306 14.32 -22.07 -1.43
C PRO A 306 14.31 -21.96 0.09
N ASN A 307 14.74 -23.02 0.77
CA ASN A 307 14.89 -23.01 2.21
C ASN A 307 15.99 -22.01 2.62
N LEU A 308 15.65 -21.11 3.56
CA LEU A 308 16.55 -20.05 4.01
C LEU A 308 17.25 -20.28 5.37
N GLN A 309 17.13 -21.46 5.99
CA GLN A 309 17.66 -21.71 7.35
C GLN A 309 19.17 -21.54 7.46
N SER A 310 19.92 -21.85 6.41
CA SER A 310 21.39 -21.71 6.39
C SER A 310 21.86 -20.24 6.36
N TYR A 311 20.95 -19.27 6.17
CA TYR A 311 21.24 -17.84 6.06
C TYR A 311 20.91 -17.03 7.32
N ASP A 312 20.69 -17.70 8.45
CA ASP A 312 20.55 -17.02 9.74
C ASP A 312 21.80 -16.16 10.04
N GLN A 313 21.55 -14.91 10.48
CA GLN A 313 22.58 -13.88 10.71
C GLN A 313 23.46 -13.54 9.49
N PHE A 314 23.08 -13.99 8.28
CA PHE A 314 23.85 -13.74 7.07
C PHE A 314 23.51 -12.37 6.45
N PHE A 315 22.23 -12.03 6.35
CA PHE A 315 21.78 -10.79 5.70
C PHE A 315 21.64 -9.62 6.66
N ASN A 316 21.76 -8.41 6.12
CA ASN A 316 21.45 -7.17 6.82
C ASN A 316 20.10 -6.60 6.41
N TRP A 317 19.85 -6.55 5.10
CA TRP A 317 18.68 -5.90 4.53
C TRP A 317 17.90 -6.85 3.65
N THR A 318 16.62 -6.56 3.50
CA THR A 318 15.67 -7.30 2.68
C THR A 318 15.20 -6.41 1.53
N MET A 319 15.18 -6.96 0.32
CA MET A 319 14.66 -6.33 -0.89
C MET A 319 13.59 -7.24 -1.48
N THR A 320 12.34 -7.04 -1.06
CA THR A 320 11.23 -7.95 -1.40
C THR A 320 9.90 -7.22 -1.54
N TYR A 321 8.87 -7.91 -2.02
CA TYR A 321 7.52 -7.33 -2.13
C TYR A 321 6.85 -7.00 -0.78
N ARG A 322 7.31 -7.58 0.34
CA ARG A 322 6.68 -7.36 1.65
C ARG A 322 6.87 -5.93 2.11
N PHE A 323 5.83 -5.34 2.71
CA PHE A 323 5.88 -3.93 3.12
C PHE A 323 6.74 -3.68 4.36
N ASP A 324 7.14 -4.71 5.09
CA ASP A 324 8.10 -4.64 6.18
C ASP A 324 9.57 -4.86 5.75
N SER A 325 9.83 -4.89 4.43
CA SER A 325 11.19 -4.98 3.89
C SER A 325 11.95 -3.67 4.08
N HIS A 326 13.29 -3.75 4.11
CA HIS A 326 14.12 -2.55 4.08
C HIS A 326 13.95 -1.81 2.75
N ILE A 327 13.99 -2.56 1.65
CA ILE A 327 13.73 -2.10 0.30
C ILE A 327 12.46 -2.80 -0.19
N ILE A 328 11.40 -2.05 -0.40
CA ILE A 328 10.12 -2.61 -0.85
C ILE A 328 10.14 -2.70 -2.37
N THR A 329 9.84 -3.88 -2.91
CA THR A 329 9.88 -4.14 -4.34
C THR A 329 8.68 -4.97 -4.78
N PRO A 330 7.51 -4.34 -4.97
CA PRO A 330 6.37 -5.07 -5.48
C PRO A 330 6.59 -5.41 -6.96
N TYR A 331 5.89 -6.44 -7.44
CA TYR A 331 5.86 -6.82 -8.85
C TYR A 331 5.06 -5.81 -9.66
N TYR A 332 5.59 -4.61 -9.89
CA TYR A 332 4.98 -3.71 -10.87
C TYR A 332 5.14 -4.30 -12.27
N SER A 333 4.07 -4.21 -13.06
CA SER A 333 4.15 -4.43 -14.51
C SER A 333 4.84 -3.22 -15.16
N GLU A 334 6.12 -2.96 -14.88
CA GLU A 334 6.89 -1.80 -15.43
C GLU A 334 6.27 -0.40 -15.12
N ASN A 335 5.10 -0.38 -14.48
CA ASN A 335 4.19 0.73 -14.40
C ASN A 335 3.37 0.71 -13.10
N ALA A 336 2.98 1.88 -12.62
CA ALA A 336 2.22 2.13 -11.42
C ALA A 336 1.19 3.23 -11.69
N TYR A 337 0.08 3.16 -10.97
CA TYR A 337 -0.97 4.17 -11.02
C TYR A 337 -0.67 5.24 -9.97
N ILE A 338 -0.59 6.49 -10.42
CA ILE A 338 -0.29 7.62 -9.55
C ILE A 338 -1.47 8.56 -9.53
N HIS A 339 -1.95 8.86 -8.33
CA HIS A 339 -2.98 9.85 -8.15
C HIS A 339 -2.49 11.25 -8.56
N LYS A 340 -3.27 12.00 -9.33
CA LYS A 340 -2.93 13.33 -9.87
C LYS A 340 -2.76 14.40 -8.79
N SER A 341 -3.33 14.21 -7.61
CA SER A 341 -3.09 15.11 -6.46
C SER A 341 -1.82 14.76 -5.67
N SER A 342 -1.13 13.67 -6.00
CA SER A 342 0.08 13.31 -5.27
C SER A 342 1.17 14.37 -5.46
N PRO A 343 1.94 14.69 -4.40
CA PRO A 343 3.14 15.53 -4.54
C PRO A 343 4.09 14.99 -5.62
N PHE A 344 4.20 13.67 -5.72
CA PHE A 344 4.99 13.01 -6.76
C PHE A 344 4.52 13.34 -8.18
N TYR A 345 3.21 13.31 -8.45
CA TYR A 345 2.67 13.75 -9.73
C TYR A 345 2.95 15.22 -10.02
N GLN A 346 2.85 16.09 -9.01
CA GLN A 346 3.18 17.51 -9.18
C GLN A 346 4.67 17.71 -9.49
N LEU A 347 5.57 16.94 -8.86
CA LEU A 347 6.99 16.92 -9.18
C LEU A 347 7.23 16.50 -10.64
N MET A 348 6.56 15.43 -11.10
CA MET A 348 6.67 14.99 -12.50
C MET A 348 6.18 16.05 -13.51
N LEU A 349 5.20 16.90 -13.13
CA LEU A 349 4.67 17.95 -14.00
C LEU A 349 5.50 19.24 -14.00
N ASN A 350 6.13 19.58 -12.87
CA ASN A 350 6.79 20.87 -12.68
C ASN A 350 8.16 20.98 -13.39
N GLU A 351 8.71 19.89 -13.91
CA GLU A 351 9.96 19.93 -14.65
C GLU A 351 9.75 20.07 -16.16
N ASN A 352 10.04 21.27 -16.69
CA ASN A 352 10.46 21.49 -18.08
C ASN A 352 11.71 20.64 -18.48
N SER A 353 12.27 19.87 -17.53
CA SER A 353 13.48 19.04 -17.63
C SER A 353 13.23 17.53 -17.82
N THR A 354 11.97 17.08 -17.95
CA THR A 354 11.63 15.67 -18.26
C THR A 354 12.21 15.14 -19.59
N ARG A 355 12.85 15.99 -20.40
CA ARG A 355 13.74 15.56 -21.50
C ARG A 355 14.98 14.78 -21.03
N LYS A 356 15.43 14.93 -19.78
CA LYS A 356 16.63 14.22 -19.23
C LYS A 356 16.31 12.93 -18.49
N LEU A 357 15.09 12.77 -17.99
CA LEU A 357 14.76 11.67 -17.08
C LEU A 357 14.07 10.48 -17.79
N ASN A 358 13.62 10.62 -19.06
CA ASN A 358 12.90 9.58 -19.83
C ASN A 358 11.60 9.04 -19.20
N TRP A 359 11.01 9.73 -18.21
CA TRP A 359 9.72 9.33 -17.61
C TRP A 359 8.60 9.67 -18.60
N LYS A 360 7.87 8.65 -19.06
CA LYS A 360 6.78 8.84 -20.02
C LYS A 360 5.45 8.67 -19.30
N ILE A 361 4.79 9.77 -18.95
CA ILE A 361 3.40 9.69 -18.46
C ILE A 361 2.51 9.28 -19.65
N ARG A 362 1.97 8.06 -19.63
CA ARG A 362 0.90 7.66 -20.53
C ARG A 362 -0.43 8.08 -19.92
N LYS A 363 -1.15 8.93 -20.65
CA LYS A 363 -2.56 9.18 -20.36
C LYS A 363 -3.34 8.03 -20.97
N VAL A 364 -3.69 7.05 -20.16
CA VAL A 364 -4.73 6.08 -20.51
C VAL A 364 -6.03 6.65 -19.99
N ASP A 365 -6.75 7.35 -20.86
CA ASP A 365 -8.05 7.94 -20.55
C ASP A 365 -9.16 6.94 -20.89
N TYR A 366 -9.26 5.85 -20.12
CA TYR A 366 -10.46 5.01 -20.15
C TYR A 366 -11.55 5.70 -19.35
N ARG A 367 -12.25 6.65 -19.99
CA ARG A 367 -13.45 7.22 -19.40
C ARG A 367 -14.52 6.12 -19.33
N PRO A 368 -15.26 6.03 -18.21
CA PRO A 368 -16.45 5.19 -18.17
C PRO A 368 -17.36 5.52 -19.35
N SER A 369 -17.57 4.56 -20.25
CA SER A 369 -18.34 4.76 -21.48
C SER A 369 -19.04 3.47 -21.92
N ASP A 370 -20.12 3.64 -22.68
CA ASP A 370 -20.90 2.53 -23.23
C ASP A 370 -20.09 1.67 -24.20
N GLU A 371 -19.04 2.21 -24.80
CA GLU A 371 -18.13 1.49 -25.70
C GLU A 371 -17.45 0.30 -25.00
N ILE A 372 -17.14 0.43 -23.69
CA ILE A 372 -16.57 -0.67 -22.90
C ILE A 372 -17.55 -1.84 -22.87
N LEU A 373 -18.84 -1.56 -22.70
CA LEU A 373 -19.89 -2.57 -22.58
C LEU A 373 -20.22 -3.22 -23.94
N GLN A 374 -20.21 -2.44 -25.02
CA GLN A 374 -20.50 -2.94 -26.37
C GLN A 374 -19.55 -4.06 -26.83
N LYS A 375 -18.34 -4.11 -26.27
CA LYS A 375 -17.36 -5.17 -26.60
C LYS A 375 -17.57 -6.47 -25.80
N LYS A 376 -18.24 -6.44 -24.66
CA LYS A 376 -18.36 -7.58 -23.72
C LYS A 376 -19.32 -8.67 -24.21
N LYS A 377 -18.92 -9.45 -25.21
CA LYS A 377 -19.81 -10.35 -25.95
C LYS A 377 -19.63 -11.85 -25.67
N LEU A 378 -18.52 -12.28 -25.07
CA LEU A 378 -18.22 -13.73 -24.99
C LEU A 378 -18.62 -14.39 -23.68
N GLY A 379 -18.58 -13.68 -22.56
CA GLY A 379 -18.90 -14.27 -21.27
C GLY A 379 -18.78 -13.29 -20.11
N THR A 380 -19.02 -13.80 -18.90
CA THR A 380 -19.04 -12.93 -17.72
C THR A 380 -17.66 -12.78 -17.10
N VAL A 381 -17.03 -13.91 -16.77
CA VAL A 381 -15.76 -13.95 -16.04
C VAL A 381 -14.73 -14.70 -16.85
N ALA A 382 -13.50 -14.20 -16.88
CA ALA A 382 -12.35 -14.91 -17.43
C ALA A 382 -11.20 -14.99 -16.43
N ALA A 383 -10.33 -16.00 -16.61
CA ALA A 383 -9.07 -16.13 -15.89
C ALA A 383 -7.95 -16.46 -16.89
N LEU A 384 -6.76 -15.90 -16.69
CA LEU A 384 -5.56 -16.20 -17.48
C LEU A 384 -4.52 -16.92 -16.62
N ILE A 385 -4.35 -18.22 -16.82
CA ILE A 385 -3.61 -19.10 -15.91
C ILE A 385 -2.65 -20.00 -16.69
N SER A 386 -1.36 -19.90 -16.36
CA SER A 386 -0.28 -20.72 -16.95
C SER A 386 0.39 -21.68 -15.96
N ASN A 387 0.15 -21.49 -14.65
CA ASN A 387 0.63 -22.37 -13.58
C ASN A 387 -0.56 -22.99 -12.84
N CYS A 388 -0.79 -24.29 -13.04
CA CYS A 388 -2.06 -24.94 -12.70
C CYS A 388 -2.10 -25.44 -11.25
N HIS A 389 -0.97 -25.91 -10.75
CA HIS A 389 -0.87 -26.52 -9.42
C HIS A 389 -0.11 -25.56 -8.51
N VAL A 390 -0.85 -24.80 -7.72
CA VAL A 390 -0.29 -23.72 -6.90
C VAL A 390 -0.91 -23.70 -5.49
N PRO A 391 -0.15 -23.27 -4.47
CA PRO A 391 -0.60 -23.27 -3.08
C PRO A 391 -1.86 -22.44 -2.81
N SER A 392 -2.15 -21.41 -3.61
CA SER A 392 -3.35 -20.59 -3.46
C SER A 392 -4.66 -21.32 -3.74
N GLN A 393 -4.62 -22.54 -4.29
CA GLN A 393 -5.82 -23.29 -4.70
C GLN A 393 -6.76 -22.51 -5.64
N ARG A 394 -6.20 -21.58 -6.44
CA ARG A 394 -6.98 -20.74 -7.35
C ARG A 394 -7.79 -21.52 -8.38
N LEU A 395 -7.29 -22.65 -8.89
CA LEU A 395 -8.04 -23.48 -9.84
C LEU A 395 -9.22 -24.19 -9.17
N PRO A 396 -9.05 -24.87 -8.01
CA PRO A 396 -10.17 -25.35 -7.22
C PRO A 396 -11.23 -24.28 -6.92
N PHE A 397 -10.81 -23.07 -6.51
CA PHE A 397 -11.73 -21.95 -6.31
C PHE A 397 -12.54 -21.64 -7.58
N ILE A 398 -11.87 -21.54 -8.72
CA ILE A 398 -12.51 -21.25 -10.02
C ILE A 398 -13.46 -22.38 -10.43
N GLN A 399 -13.10 -23.64 -10.17
CA GLN A 399 -13.94 -24.80 -10.45
C GLN A 399 -15.25 -24.75 -9.64
N GLU A 400 -15.18 -24.35 -8.38
CA GLU A 400 -16.40 -24.17 -7.57
C GLU A 400 -17.23 -22.96 -8.05
N LEU A 401 -16.60 -21.84 -8.38
CA LEU A 401 -17.28 -20.66 -8.93
C LEU A 401 -18.05 -20.96 -10.23
N LYS A 402 -17.51 -21.82 -11.11
CA LYS A 402 -18.15 -22.25 -12.37
C LYS A 402 -19.53 -22.87 -12.18
N ARG A 403 -19.86 -23.36 -10.98
CA ARG A 403 -21.18 -23.93 -10.68
C ARG A 403 -22.28 -22.86 -10.55
N TYR A 404 -21.89 -21.59 -10.36
CA TYR A 404 -22.80 -20.48 -10.08
C TYR A 404 -22.79 -19.38 -11.13
N ILE A 405 -21.70 -19.25 -11.90
CA ILE A 405 -21.56 -18.24 -12.96
C ILE A 405 -20.65 -18.76 -14.08
N ASP A 406 -20.86 -18.27 -15.29
CA ASP A 406 -19.99 -18.56 -16.43
C ASP A 406 -18.57 -18.01 -16.20
N VAL A 407 -17.60 -18.91 -16.14
CA VAL A 407 -16.17 -18.59 -16.02
C VAL A 407 -15.37 -19.33 -17.09
N LYS A 408 -14.65 -18.57 -17.92
CA LYS A 408 -13.72 -19.11 -18.90
C LYS A 408 -12.29 -19.08 -18.38
N VAL A 409 -11.54 -20.17 -18.54
CA VAL A 409 -10.11 -20.21 -18.19
C VAL A 409 -9.30 -20.27 -19.48
N TYR A 410 -8.37 -19.33 -19.63
CA TYR A 410 -7.44 -19.23 -20.74
C TYR A 410 -5.99 -19.47 -20.27
N GLY A 411 -5.10 -19.79 -21.21
CA GLY A 411 -3.70 -20.08 -20.97
C GLY A 411 -3.42 -21.58 -20.87
N ARG A 412 -2.24 -21.96 -20.37
CA ARG A 412 -1.81 -23.37 -20.30
C ARG A 412 -2.75 -24.27 -19.47
N CYS A 413 -3.49 -23.69 -18.53
CA CYS A 413 -4.42 -24.41 -17.66
C CYS A 413 -5.88 -24.38 -18.16
N GLY A 414 -6.11 -23.92 -19.38
CA GLY A 414 -7.43 -23.82 -19.98
C GLY A 414 -7.32 -23.73 -21.50
N GLU A 415 -8.15 -22.88 -22.10
CA GLU A 415 -8.17 -22.70 -23.54
C GLU A 415 -7.06 -21.77 -24.04
N LEU A 416 -6.61 -22.01 -25.27
CA LEU A 416 -5.66 -21.11 -25.92
C LEU A 416 -6.34 -19.80 -26.28
N CYS A 417 -5.63 -18.70 -26.06
CA CYS A 417 -6.07 -17.39 -26.55
C CYS A 417 -5.85 -17.32 -28.07
N PRO A 418 -6.58 -16.46 -28.79
CA PRO A 418 -6.34 -16.25 -30.22
C PRO A 418 -4.88 -15.86 -30.50
N SER A 419 -4.22 -16.57 -31.41
CA SER A 419 -2.79 -16.41 -31.69
C SER A 419 -2.41 -15.03 -32.24
N ASN A 420 -3.37 -14.28 -32.77
CA ASN A 420 -3.18 -12.97 -33.39
C ASN A 420 -3.42 -11.78 -32.43
N LYS A 421 -3.76 -12.02 -31.17
CA LYS A 421 -4.02 -10.97 -30.18
C LYS A 421 -3.27 -11.21 -28.88
N ASN A 422 -2.91 -10.14 -28.18
CA ASN A 422 -2.49 -10.25 -26.80
C ASN A 422 -3.65 -10.85 -25.97
N CYS A 423 -3.38 -11.86 -25.15
CA CYS A 423 -4.45 -12.56 -24.46
C CYS A 423 -5.20 -11.69 -23.44
N ARG A 424 -4.49 -10.80 -22.71
CA ARG A 424 -5.13 -9.90 -21.75
C ARG A 424 -6.04 -8.90 -22.46
N GLU A 425 -5.59 -8.37 -23.59
CA GLU A 425 -6.40 -7.50 -24.44
C GLU A 425 -7.65 -8.22 -24.94
N PHE A 426 -7.49 -9.42 -25.51
CA PHE A 426 -8.62 -10.24 -25.97
C PHE A 426 -9.64 -10.49 -24.85
N ILE A 427 -9.18 -10.89 -23.66
CA ILE A 427 -10.06 -11.09 -22.50
C ILE A 427 -10.74 -9.78 -22.11
N ALA A 428 -9.98 -8.69 -22.02
CA ALA A 428 -10.50 -7.40 -21.64
C ALA A 428 -11.49 -6.82 -22.63
N GLU A 429 -11.41 -7.14 -23.92
CA GLU A 429 -12.44 -6.73 -24.87
C GLU A 429 -13.74 -7.53 -24.67
N ASN A 430 -13.66 -8.81 -24.30
CA ASN A 430 -14.79 -9.73 -24.43
C ASN A 430 -15.49 -10.12 -23.12
N TYR A 431 -14.88 -9.88 -21.96
CA TYR A 431 -15.38 -10.27 -20.64
C TYR A 431 -15.51 -9.09 -19.68
N TYR A 432 -16.43 -9.17 -18.73
CA TYR A 432 -16.67 -8.13 -17.72
C TYR A 432 -15.61 -8.16 -16.60
N PHE A 433 -15.21 -9.36 -16.18
CA PHE A 433 -14.34 -9.56 -15.02
C PHE A 433 -13.14 -10.42 -15.38
N LEU A 434 -11.95 -10.04 -14.90
CA LEU A 434 -10.74 -10.85 -14.97
C LEU A 434 -10.28 -11.26 -13.57
N LEU A 435 -10.28 -12.57 -13.33
CA LEU A 435 -9.75 -13.16 -12.10
C LEU A 435 -8.22 -13.00 -12.06
N SER A 436 -7.75 -12.05 -11.27
CA SER A 436 -6.35 -11.71 -11.04
C SER A 436 -5.79 -12.47 -9.84
N PHE A 437 -6.04 -13.78 -9.77
CA PHE A 437 -5.73 -14.60 -8.60
C PHE A 437 -4.26 -15.01 -8.55
N GLU A 438 -3.62 -14.75 -7.41
CA GLU A 438 -2.22 -15.07 -7.18
C GLU A 438 -1.96 -16.57 -7.09
N ASN A 439 -0.72 -16.98 -7.36
CA ASN A 439 -0.28 -18.38 -7.18
C ASN A 439 -0.10 -18.76 -5.71
N SER A 440 0.13 -17.77 -4.83
CA SER A 440 0.28 -17.99 -3.39
C SER A 440 -0.62 -17.05 -2.61
N PHE A 441 -1.21 -17.57 -1.54
CA PHE A 441 -2.07 -16.81 -0.63
C PHE A 441 -1.23 -16.24 0.52
N CYS A 442 -0.40 -15.25 0.22
CA CYS A 442 0.57 -14.69 1.16
C CYS A 442 0.32 -13.20 1.43
N LEU A 443 0.67 -12.76 2.63
CA LEU A 443 0.62 -11.37 3.06
C LEU A 443 1.40 -10.50 2.07
N ASP A 444 0.84 -9.37 1.69
CA ASP A 444 1.39 -8.36 0.76
C ASP A 444 1.74 -8.84 -0.65
N TYR A 445 1.57 -10.14 -0.97
CA TYR A 445 1.93 -10.69 -2.27
C TYR A 445 0.93 -10.27 -3.36
N THR A 446 1.35 -9.32 -4.19
CA THR A 446 0.59 -8.85 -5.35
C THR A 446 1.51 -8.72 -6.55
N SER A 447 1.06 -9.28 -7.68
CA SER A 447 1.89 -9.50 -8.84
C SER A 447 1.38 -8.82 -10.11
N GLU A 448 2.10 -9.01 -11.22
CA GLU A 448 1.69 -8.61 -12.56
C GLU A 448 0.26 -9.03 -12.93
N LYS A 449 -0.31 -10.05 -12.27
CA LYS A 449 -1.71 -10.47 -12.49
C LYS A 449 -2.68 -9.36 -12.14
N PHE A 450 -2.47 -8.69 -11.03
CA PHE A 450 -3.27 -7.54 -10.63
C PHE A 450 -2.91 -6.32 -11.48
N PHE A 451 -1.64 -5.91 -11.49
CA PHE A 451 -1.23 -4.65 -12.12
C PHE A 451 -1.46 -4.63 -13.63
N ALA A 452 -1.15 -5.70 -14.36
CA ALA A 452 -1.38 -5.74 -15.79
C ALA A 452 -2.87 -5.77 -16.15
N THR A 453 -3.75 -6.21 -15.25
CA THR A 453 -5.22 -6.14 -15.46
C THR A 453 -5.70 -4.70 -15.45
N LEU A 454 -5.10 -3.85 -14.61
CA LEU A 454 -5.45 -2.44 -14.52
C LEU A 454 -5.21 -1.69 -15.84
N GLU A 455 -4.29 -2.16 -16.67
CA GLU A 455 -3.95 -1.56 -17.97
C GLU A 455 -5.07 -1.65 -19.01
N TYR A 456 -6.14 -2.42 -18.73
CA TYR A 456 -7.22 -2.68 -19.67
C TYR A 456 -8.61 -2.27 -19.12
N PRO A 457 -9.62 -2.05 -19.98
CA PRO A 457 -10.98 -1.70 -19.56
C PRO A 457 -11.78 -2.94 -19.08
N ILE A 458 -11.28 -3.60 -18.05
CA ILE A 458 -11.89 -4.77 -17.39
C ILE A 458 -11.78 -4.63 -15.87
N VAL A 459 -12.78 -5.13 -15.13
CA VAL A 459 -12.76 -5.06 -13.66
C VAL A 459 -11.91 -6.20 -13.11
N PRO A 460 -10.82 -5.91 -12.36
CA PRO A 460 -10.04 -6.95 -11.69
C PRO A 460 -10.84 -7.54 -10.53
N VAL A 461 -10.86 -8.87 -10.48
CA VAL A 461 -11.34 -9.62 -9.32
C VAL A 461 -10.13 -10.25 -8.65
N VAL A 462 -9.92 -9.94 -7.38
CA VAL A 462 -8.74 -10.36 -6.62
C VAL A 462 -9.09 -11.41 -5.57
N PHE A 463 -8.11 -12.24 -5.24
CA PHE A 463 -8.18 -13.23 -4.18
C PHE A 463 -6.76 -13.44 -3.63
N GLY A 464 -6.48 -12.82 -2.49
CA GLY A 464 -5.15 -12.78 -1.87
C GLY A 464 -5.23 -12.23 -0.45
N GLN A 465 -4.07 -12.10 0.22
CA GLN A 465 -3.97 -11.51 1.57
C GLN A 465 -3.36 -10.10 1.55
N THR A 466 -3.29 -9.47 0.38
CA THR A 466 -2.85 -8.08 0.28
C THR A 466 -4.02 -7.14 0.47
N ASN A 467 -3.78 -6.02 1.13
CA ASN A 467 -4.70 -4.89 1.04
C ASN A 467 -4.47 -4.14 -0.28
N TYR A 468 -5.29 -4.44 -1.29
CA TYR A 468 -5.19 -3.84 -2.61
C TYR A 468 -5.53 -2.33 -2.62
N SER A 469 -6.09 -1.79 -1.53
CA SER A 469 -6.35 -0.34 -1.40
C SER A 469 -5.08 0.49 -1.36
N TYR A 470 -3.92 -0.13 -1.12
CA TYR A 470 -2.62 0.54 -1.23
C TYR A 470 -2.25 0.88 -2.68
N PHE A 471 -2.84 0.23 -3.68
CA PHE A 471 -2.48 0.45 -5.07
C PHE A 471 -3.49 1.31 -5.83
N ILE A 472 -4.78 1.04 -5.62
CA ILE A 472 -5.90 1.78 -6.22
C ILE A 472 -7.07 1.84 -5.23
N PRO A 473 -8.04 2.75 -5.40
CA PRO A 473 -9.22 2.80 -4.54
C PRO A 473 -9.99 1.47 -4.55
N SER A 474 -10.62 1.12 -3.42
CA SER A 474 -11.44 -0.09 -3.30
C SER A 474 -12.64 -0.14 -4.25
N SER A 475 -13.06 1.02 -4.78
CA SER A 475 -14.05 1.09 -5.86
C SER A 475 -13.52 0.63 -7.22
N GLY A 476 -12.23 0.30 -7.35
CA GLY A 476 -11.59 -0.09 -8.61
C GLY A 476 -11.41 -1.59 -8.82
N TYR A 477 -11.75 -2.43 -7.84
CA TYR A 477 -11.60 -3.88 -7.89
C TYR A 477 -12.67 -4.58 -7.06
N ILE A 478 -12.84 -5.89 -7.27
CA ILE A 478 -13.71 -6.75 -6.47
C ILE A 478 -12.84 -7.74 -5.70
N ASP A 479 -12.93 -7.75 -4.38
CA ASP A 479 -12.21 -8.70 -3.54
C ASP A 479 -13.09 -9.90 -3.18
N ALA A 480 -12.73 -11.06 -3.72
CA ALA A 480 -13.47 -12.29 -3.50
C ALA A 480 -13.46 -12.77 -2.03
N THR A 481 -12.49 -12.32 -1.22
CA THR A 481 -12.40 -12.67 0.21
C THR A 481 -13.51 -12.03 1.06
N GLN A 482 -14.19 -11.01 0.53
CA GLN A 482 -15.26 -10.29 1.23
C GLN A 482 -16.62 -11.01 1.20
N PHE A 483 -16.72 -12.11 0.45
CA PHE A 483 -17.96 -12.85 0.27
C PHE A 483 -17.97 -14.12 1.14
N SER A 484 -19.05 -14.31 1.90
CA SER A 484 -19.18 -15.47 2.78
C SER A 484 -19.44 -16.78 2.05
N THR A 485 -20.09 -16.74 0.88
CA THR A 485 -20.44 -17.93 0.09
C THR A 485 -20.18 -17.75 -1.40
N MET A 486 -19.88 -18.84 -2.11
CA MET A 486 -19.63 -18.80 -3.55
C MET A 486 -20.86 -18.30 -4.33
N SER A 487 -22.06 -18.67 -3.87
CA SER A 487 -23.33 -18.18 -4.44
C SER A 487 -23.49 -16.67 -4.29
N SER A 488 -23.16 -16.10 -3.12
CA SER A 488 -23.23 -14.65 -2.91
C SER A 488 -22.26 -13.89 -3.79
N PHE A 489 -21.06 -14.43 -3.97
CA PHE A 489 -20.04 -13.86 -4.82
C PHE A 489 -20.44 -13.88 -6.30
N ALA A 490 -20.88 -15.03 -6.81
CA ALA A 490 -21.38 -15.19 -8.17
C ALA A 490 -22.58 -14.27 -8.46
N ARG A 491 -23.53 -14.17 -7.51
CA ARG A 491 -24.68 -13.26 -7.61
C ARG A 491 -24.21 -11.81 -7.75
N TYR A 492 -23.25 -11.38 -6.93
CA TYR A 492 -22.72 -10.02 -6.99
C TYR A 492 -22.08 -9.70 -8.34
N LEU A 493 -21.29 -10.61 -8.91
CA LEU A 493 -20.71 -10.45 -10.25
C LEU A 493 -21.82 -10.34 -11.31
N ASN A 494 -22.84 -11.19 -11.24
CA ASN A 494 -23.95 -11.20 -12.18
C ASN A 494 -24.81 -9.92 -12.09
N GLU A 495 -25.14 -9.47 -10.89
CA GLU A 495 -25.85 -8.19 -10.68
C GLU A 495 -25.01 -7.02 -11.20
N THR A 496 -23.70 -7.03 -10.93
CA THR A 496 -22.80 -5.96 -11.36
C THR A 496 -22.70 -5.87 -12.88
N ARG A 497 -22.63 -6.99 -13.62
CA ARG A 497 -22.63 -6.91 -15.09
C ARG A 497 -23.96 -6.43 -15.68
N CYS A 498 -25.08 -6.67 -14.98
CA CYS A 498 -26.42 -6.31 -15.43
C CYS A 498 -26.74 -4.84 -15.13
N ASP A 499 -26.10 -4.26 -14.13
CA ASP A 499 -26.19 -2.84 -13.80
C ASP A 499 -25.05 -2.07 -14.47
N LYS A 500 -25.40 -1.41 -15.58
CA LYS A 500 -24.49 -0.58 -16.38
C LYS A 500 -23.75 0.45 -15.52
N GLU A 501 -24.46 1.21 -14.69
CA GLU A 501 -23.88 2.30 -13.92
C GLU A 501 -22.94 1.75 -12.84
N LYS A 502 -23.34 0.67 -12.17
CA LYS A 502 -22.50 -0.02 -11.20
C LYS A 502 -21.23 -0.57 -11.85
N TYR A 503 -21.32 -1.25 -13.00
CA TYR A 503 -20.13 -1.76 -13.70
C TYR A 503 -19.19 -0.63 -14.14
N LEU A 504 -19.73 0.41 -14.77
CA LEU A 504 -18.93 1.55 -15.25
C LEU A 504 -18.29 2.32 -14.10
N SER A 505 -18.91 2.33 -12.91
CA SER A 505 -18.36 2.99 -11.73
C SER A 505 -16.96 2.48 -11.34
N TYR A 506 -16.64 1.20 -11.63
CA TYR A 506 -15.33 0.60 -11.35
C TYR A 506 -14.15 1.23 -12.09
N PHE A 507 -14.42 1.98 -13.17
CA PHE A 507 -13.40 2.68 -13.94
C PHE A 507 -13.26 4.15 -13.53
N SER A 508 -14.14 4.66 -12.66
CA SER A 508 -14.22 6.08 -12.32
C SER A 508 -12.94 6.62 -11.71
N TRP A 509 -12.23 5.81 -10.92
CA TRP A 509 -10.97 6.20 -10.29
C TRP A 509 -9.90 6.56 -11.34
N LYS A 510 -9.91 5.97 -12.54
CA LYS A 510 -8.91 6.23 -13.58
C LYS A 510 -8.85 7.69 -14.01
N LYS A 511 -9.92 8.47 -13.83
CA LYS A 511 -9.94 9.91 -14.12
C LYS A 511 -8.98 10.70 -13.22
N ASP A 512 -8.73 10.23 -12.01
CA ASP A 512 -7.93 10.92 -11.00
C ASP A 512 -6.50 10.39 -10.94
N TYR A 513 -6.18 9.40 -11.77
CA TYR A 513 -4.89 8.73 -11.78
C TYR A 513 -4.23 8.87 -13.16
N VAL A 514 -2.90 8.78 -13.18
CA VAL A 514 -2.13 8.62 -14.40
C VAL A 514 -1.34 7.33 -14.35
N TRP A 515 -1.07 6.83 -15.53
CA TRP A 515 -0.13 5.74 -15.73
C TRP A 515 1.22 6.37 -16.03
N GLY A 516 2.19 6.26 -15.15
CA GLY A 516 3.56 6.56 -15.57
C GLY A 516 4.15 5.29 -16.17
N LEU A 517 4.74 5.44 -17.36
CA LEU A 517 5.73 4.49 -17.84
C LEU A 517 7.09 4.95 -17.35
N GLY A 518 7.77 4.06 -16.70
CA GLY A 518 9.06 4.27 -16.08
C GLY A 518 9.04 3.39 -14.87
N HIS A 519 10.00 2.47 -14.78
CA HIS A 519 10.13 1.63 -13.61
C HIS A 519 10.29 2.57 -12.41
N PHE A 520 9.19 2.79 -11.68
CA PHE A 520 9.08 3.81 -10.65
C PHE A 520 10.10 3.51 -9.57
N SER A 521 11.29 4.11 -9.68
CA SER A 521 12.51 3.64 -9.01
C SER A 521 12.70 2.14 -9.13
N THR A 522 13.73 1.70 -9.84
CA THR A 522 14.22 0.35 -9.54
C THR A 522 14.58 0.28 -8.04
N PRO A 523 14.42 -0.87 -7.38
CA PRO A 523 14.75 -1.00 -5.95
C PRO A 523 16.19 -0.59 -5.63
N PHE A 524 17.06 -0.55 -6.65
CA PHE A 524 18.42 -0.04 -6.55
C PHE A 524 18.50 1.46 -6.25
N CYS A 525 17.51 2.25 -6.64
CA CYS A 525 17.45 3.67 -6.30
C CYS A 525 17.16 3.87 -4.79
N ASP A 526 16.20 3.12 -4.25
CA ASP A 526 15.92 3.13 -2.80
C ASP A 526 17.09 2.55 -2.01
N LEU A 527 17.69 1.45 -2.50
CA LEU A 527 18.91 0.89 -1.90
C LEU A 527 20.04 1.91 -1.87
N CYS A 528 20.30 2.58 -3.00
CA CYS A 528 21.30 3.64 -3.10
C CYS A 528 21.06 4.73 -2.05
N LEU A 529 19.83 5.25 -1.97
CA LEU A 529 19.48 6.27 -1.00
C LEU A 529 19.69 5.78 0.44
N ARG A 530 19.20 4.59 0.78
CA ARG A 530 19.37 4.02 2.12
C ARG A 530 20.83 3.84 2.51
N LEU A 531 21.72 3.50 1.58
CA LEU A 531 23.16 3.42 1.87
C LEU A 531 23.77 4.76 2.29
N HIS A 532 23.19 5.88 1.85
CA HIS A 532 23.61 7.22 2.27
C HIS A 532 23.03 7.63 3.63
N LEU A 533 21.79 7.25 3.91
CA LEU A 533 21.05 7.69 5.09
C LEU A 533 21.28 6.77 6.31
N ASP A 534 21.33 5.45 6.11
CA ASP A 534 21.33 4.47 7.18
C ASP A 534 22.75 4.12 7.64
N SER A 535 23.13 4.64 8.81
CA SER A 535 24.49 4.54 9.33
C SER A 535 24.94 3.13 9.77
N LYS A 536 24.01 2.20 10.10
CA LYS A 536 24.37 0.90 10.70
C LYS A 536 23.82 -0.33 9.94
N PRO A 537 24.63 -1.39 9.75
CA PRO A 537 24.14 -2.69 9.32
C PRO A 537 23.46 -3.37 10.50
N ASN A 538 22.14 -3.47 10.48
CA ASN A 538 21.44 -4.37 11.38
C ASN A 538 21.50 -5.77 10.77
N ILE A 539 21.83 -6.80 11.55
CA ILE A 539 21.81 -8.18 11.10
C ILE A 539 20.40 -8.73 11.29
N ILE A 540 19.92 -9.49 10.31
CA ILE A 540 18.65 -10.22 10.42
C ILE A 540 18.95 -11.54 11.13
N ASP A 541 18.49 -11.68 12.37
CA ASP A 541 18.79 -12.83 13.21
C ASP A 541 18.31 -14.15 12.58
N ASN A 542 17.06 -14.18 12.10
CA ASN A 542 16.48 -15.37 11.48
C ASN A 542 15.64 -14.99 10.26
N ILE A 543 16.27 -15.09 9.08
CA ILE A 543 15.62 -14.72 7.82
C ILE A 543 14.59 -15.76 7.39
N HIS A 544 14.80 -17.04 7.71
CA HIS A 544 13.85 -18.10 7.41
C HIS A 544 12.52 -17.85 8.12
N LYS A 545 12.56 -17.64 9.43
CA LYS A 545 11.41 -17.31 10.25
C LYS A 545 10.72 -16.06 9.74
N TRP A 546 11.48 -14.97 9.50
CA TRP A 546 10.89 -13.74 8.97
C TRP A 546 10.13 -13.99 7.67
N TRP A 547 10.69 -14.78 6.75
CA TRP A 547 10.15 -15.00 5.41
C TRP A 547 8.98 -16.00 5.35
N PHE A 548 9.03 -17.09 6.13
CA PHE A 548 8.06 -18.18 6.04
C PHE A 548 6.97 -18.13 7.13
N ASP A 549 7.31 -17.77 8.37
CA ASP A 549 6.37 -17.89 9.49
C ASP A 549 5.26 -16.85 9.39
N GLY A 550 4.00 -17.30 9.44
CA GLY A 550 2.82 -16.43 9.39
C GLY A 550 2.65 -15.64 8.09
N SER A 551 3.53 -15.86 7.10
CA SER A 551 3.61 -15.05 5.88
C SER A 551 2.61 -15.51 4.83
N CYS A 552 2.25 -16.80 4.84
CA CYS A 552 1.21 -17.37 3.98
C CYS A 552 0.15 -18.04 4.84
N GLY A 553 -1.10 -17.75 4.52
CA GLY A 553 -2.27 -18.17 5.27
C GLY A 553 -2.93 -19.39 4.64
N LYS A 554 -3.85 -19.99 5.40
CA LYS A 554 -4.72 -21.03 4.86
C LYS A 554 -5.72 -20.40 3.89
N VAL A 555 -5.93 -21.06 2.76
CA VAL A 555 -6.96 -20.67 1.80
C VAL A 555 -8.32 -21.02 2.41
N HIS A 556 -9.14 -20.01 2.67
CA HIS A 556 -10.52 -20.19 3.07
C HIS A 556 -11.41 -19.88 1.87
N MET A 557 -11.95 -20.93 1.24
CA MET A 557 -12.92 -20.75 0.16
C MET A 557 -14.27 -20.30 0.78
N PRO A 558 -15.00 -19.39 0.11
CA PRO A 558 -16.38 -19.09 0.47
C PRO A 558 -17.19 -20.40 0.53
N SER A 559 -17.88 -20.61 1.65
CA SER A 559 -18.62 -21.85 1.94
C SER A 559 -19.79 -22.11 1.00
#